data_AF-A0A0E0EJH7-F1
#
_entry.id   AF-A0A0E0EJH7-F1
#
_cell.length_a   1.000
_cell.length_b   1.000
_cell.length_c   1.000
_cell.angle_alpha   90.00
_cell.angle_beta   90.00
_cell.angle_gamma   90.00
#
_symmetry.space_group_name_H-M   'P 1'
#
loop_
_entity.id
_entity.type
_entity.pdbx_description
1 polymer ?
#
loop_
_entity_poly.entity_id
_entity_poly.type
_entity_poly.pdbx_seq_one_letter_code
_entity_poly.pdbx_strand_id
1 'polypeptide(L)'
;MAMHRGGGLVPSAGDVLLASFPKSGMTWLKALAIATTARRACPPPASPDHPLRRLNPHDCVPLLERLFAAGRTRKIDWSPSGTFGNAMCQICCYKKCMSLYRASKIDPGRVLFLKYEEVLRDPVNTIRELAQFVGQPFSDTEEEAGIVAEIVKLCSLESLRSQKANKEGIQGVYIKFSHDSYFRKGVEEDWRNHMTPEMAEMGEHLDSIIREKLDGSGLTI
;
A
#
# COMPACT_ATOMS: atom_id res chain seq x y z
N MET A 1 28.07 -11.36 -29.95
CA MET A 1 27.58 -11.37 -28.56
C MET A 1 26.11 -10.97 -28.57
N ALA A 2 25.20 -11.92 -28.43
CA ALA A 2 23.77 -11.67 -28.40
C ALA A 2 23.37 -11.05 -27.06
N MET A 3 22.77 -9.86 -27.08
CA MET A 3 22.11 -9.30 -25.91
C MET A 3 20.89 -10.16 -25.57
N HIS A 4 20.92 -10.81 -24.40
CA HIS A 4 19.74 -11.45 -23.81
C HIS A 4 18.65 -10.38 -23.59
N ARG A 5 17.67 -10.29 -24.49
CA ARG A 5 16.36 -9.74 -24.18
C ARG A 5 15.65 -10.76 -23.28
N GLY A 6 15.74 -10.62 -21.96
CA GLY A 6 15.15 -11.59 -21.03
C GLY A 6 14.56 -10.95 -19.79
N GLY A 7 13.25 -11.17 -19.57
CA GLY A 7 12.60 -11.01 -18.26
C GLY A 7 11.59 -9.87 -18.11
N GLY A 8 10.53 -9.83 -18.91
CA GLY A 8 9.36 -8.97 -18.63
C GLY A 8 8.45 -9.59 -17.58
N LEU A 9 7.80 -8.77 -16.74
CA LEU A 9 6.63 -9.21 -15.96
C LEU A 9 5.53 -9.67 -16.91
N VAL A 10 4.94 -10.82 -16.60
CA VAL A 10 3.71 -11.28 -17.23
C VAL A 10 2.60 -11.17 -16.19
N PRO A 11 1.89 -10.03 -16.11
CA PRO A 11 0.81 -9.87 -15.15
C PRO A 11 -0.34 -10.84 -15.49
N SER A 12 -0.90 -11.48 -14.46
CA SER A 12 -2.13 -12.25 -14.55
C SER A 12 -3.34 -11.34 -14.35
N ALA A 13 -4.53 -11.77 -14.81
CA ALA A 13 -5.77 -11.00 -14.64
C ALA A 13 -6.17 -10.78 -13.16
N GLY A 14 -5.57 -11.54 -12.22
CA GLY A 14 -5.79 -11.39 -10.78
C GLY A 14 -4.69 -10.62 -10.04
N ASP A 15 -3.65 -10.14 -10.73
CA ASP A 15 -2.55 -9.44 -10.09
C ASP A 15 -2.94 -7.99 -9.78
N VAL A 16 -2.68 -7.55 -8.54
CA VAL A 16 -2.89 -6.16 -8.13
C VAL A 16 -1.54 -5.49 -7.88
N LEU A 17 -1.32 -4.38 -8.58
CA LEU A 17 -0.13 -3.56 -8.39
C LEU A 17 -0.46 -2.42 -7.43
N LEU A 18 0.24 -2.38 -6.30
CA LEU A 18 0.20 -1.23 -5.41
C LEU A 18 1.20 -0.20 -5.89
N ALA A 19 0.77 1.03 -6.13
CA ALA A 19 1.66 2.11 -6.56
C ALA A 19 1.54 3.31 -5.62
N SER A 20 2.67 3.77 -5.08
CA SER A 20 2.69 4.82 -4.07
C SER A 20 3.96 5.65 -4.12
N PHE A 21 3.91 6.88 -3.62
CA PHE A 21 5.12 7.65 -3.34
C PHE A 21 5.85 7.07 -2.13
N PRO A 22 7.18 7.15 -2.11
CA PRO A 22 7.93 6.89 -0.88
C PRO A 22 7.34 7.67 0.27
N LYS A 23 7.17 6.98 1.40
CA LYS A 23 6.74 7.56 2.68
C LYS A 23 5.31 8.10 2.73
N SER A 24 4.46 7.87 1.73
CA SER A 24 3.02 8.21 1.75
C SER A 24 2.15 7.11 2.40
N GLY A 25 2.60 6.51 3.51
CA GLY A 25 1.83 5.48 4.21
C GLY A 25 1.89 4.05 3.64
N MET A 26 2.91 3.72 2.85
CA MET A 26 3.03 2.44 2.13
C MET A 26 2.87 1.19 3.02
N THR A 27 3.44 1.21 4.24
CA THR A 27 3.35 0.08 5.17
C THR A 27 1.90 -0.24 5.51
N TRP A 28 1.11 0.80 5.75
CA TRP A 28 -0.28 0.67 6.16
C TRP A 28 -1.17 0.23 4.99
N LEU A 29 -0.98 0.83 3.81
CA LEU A 29 -1.71 0.43 2.61
C LEU A 29 -1.44 -1.03 2.22
N LYS A 30 -0.18 -1.49 2.31
CA LYS A 30 0.16 -2.91 2.10
C LYS A 30 -0.56 -3.81 3.10
N ALA A 31 -0.55 -3.44 4.38
CA ALA A 31 -1.22 -4.21 5.42
C ALA A 31 -2.73 -4.34 5.16
N LEU A 32 -3.41 -3.22 4.87
CA LEU A 32 -4.83 -3.20 4.51
C LEU A 32 -5.11 -4.08 3.29
N ALA A 33 -4.30 -3.97 2.23
CA ALA A 33 -4.48 -4.78 1.03
C ALA A 33 -4.33 -6.29 1.28
N ILE A 34 -3.32 -6.69 2.05
CA ILE A 34 -3.12 -8.10 2.42
C ILE A 34 -4.28 -8.60 3.28
N ALA A 35 -4.67 -7.84 4.30
CA ALA A 35 -5.74 -8.27 5.20
C ALA A 35 -7.08 -8.38 4.48
N THR A 36 -7.42 -7.41 3.64
CA THR A 36 -8.66 -7.43 2.85
C THR A 36 -8.69 -8.59 1.87
N THR A 37 -7.59 -8.91 1.19
CA THR A 37 -7.56 -9.98 0.17
C THR A 37 -7.42 -11.37 0.79
N ALA A 38 -6.70 -11.50 1.91
CA ALA A 38 -6.50 -12.76 2.60
C ALA A 38 -7.67 -13.16 3.52
N ARG A 39 -8.60 -12.25 3.82
CA ARG A 39 -9.66 -12.46 4.84
C ARG A 39 -10.47 -13.75 4.68
N ARG A 40 -10.73 -14.20 3.45
CA ARG A 40 -11.51 -15.44 3.21
C ARG A 40 -10.69 -16.70 3.51
N ALA A 41 -9.38 -16.66 3.29
CA ALA A 41 -8.48 -17.76 3.61
C ALA A 41 -7.99 -17.71 5.07
N CYS A 42 -7.91 -16.52 5.65
CA CYS A 42 -7.41 -16.25 6.99
C CYS A 42 -8.27 -15.16 7.66
N PRO A 43 -9.49 -15.48 8.14
CA PRO A 43 -10.37 -14.49 8.75
C PRO A 43 -9.80 -13.93 10.07
N PRO A 44 -9.69 -12.60 10.22
CA PRO A 44 -9.42 -11.97 11.52
C PRO A 44 -10.66 -12.12 12.44
N PRO A 45 -10.51 -12.31 13.77
CA PRO A 45 -9.28 -12.44 14.55
C PRO A 45 -8.77 -13.89 14.68
N ALA A 46 -9.54 -14.87 14.21
CA ALA A 46 -9.39 -16.29 14.52
C ALA A 46 -8.20 -16.98 13.82
N SER A 47 -7.56 -16.35 12.83
CA SER A 47 -6.42 -16.94 12.12
C SER A 47 -5.07 -16.52 12.74
N PRO A 48 -4.42 -17.36 13.58
CA PRO A 48 -3.06 -17.12 14.05
C PRO A 48 -2.04 -17.15 12.90
N ASP A 49 -2.38 -17.81 11.79
CA ASP A 49 -1.56 -17.92 10.58
C ASP A 49 -1.71 -16.75 9.62
N HIS A 50 -2.47 -15.70 9.97
CA HIS A 50 -2.60 -14.51 9.13
C HIS A 50 -1.21 -13.95 8.79
N PRO A 51 -0.87 -13.70 7.51
CA PRO A 51 0.48 -13.31 7.09
C PRO A 51 1.06 -12.13 7.86
N LEU A 52 0.22 -11.11 8.13
CA LEU A 52 0.63 -9.93 8.91
C LEU A 52 1.10 -10.25 10.33
N ARG A 53 0.64 -11.34 10.97
CA ARG A 53 1.12 -11.72 12.31
C ARG A 53 2.51 -12.35 12.29
N ARG A 54 2.96 -12.85 11.14
CA ARG A 54 4.20 -13.62 10.97
C ARG A 54 5.27 -12.90 10.15
N LEU A 55 4.86 -11.97 9.29
CA LEU A 55 5.72 -11.29 8.32
C LEU A 55 5.46 -9.79 8.35
N ASN A 56 6.49 -9.01 8.04
CA ASN A 56 6.33 -7.58 7.84
C ASN A 56 5.47 -7.31 6.59
N PRO A 57 4.59 -6.28 6.59
CA PRO A 57 3.77 -5.94 5.42
C PRO A 57 4.57 -5.78 4.12
N HIS A 58 5.82 -5.31 4.21
CA HIS A 58 6.67 -5.16 3.04
C HIS A 58 7.26 -6.47 2.52
N ASP A 59 7.32 -7.53 3.34
CA ASP A 59 7.72 -8.87 2.90
C ASP A 59 6.56 -9.61 2.23
N CYS A 60 5.33 -9.36 2.68
CA CYS A 60 4.11 -9.89 2.06
C CYS A 60 3.83 -9.26 0.68
N VAL A 61 4.14 -7.98 0.50
CA VAL A 61 4.05 -7.28 -0.79
C VAL A 61 5.43 -6.72 -1.16
N PRO A 62 6.27 -7.51 -1.84
CA PRO A 62 7.62 -7.08 -2.20
C PRO A 62 7.59 -5.93 -3.22
N LEU A 63 8.60 -5.06 -3.15
CA LEU A 63 8.85 -4.06 -4.18
C LEU A 63 9.21 -4.78 -5.49
N LEU A 64 8.69 -4.28 -6.60
CA LEU A 64 8.91 -4.85 -7.92
C LEU A 64 10.38 -4.85 -8.33
N GLU A 65 11.11 -3.78 -8.00
CA GLU A 65 12.57 -3.71 -8.20
C GLU A 65 13.32 -4.81 -7.42
N ARG A 66 12.82 -5.18 -6.22
CA ARG A 66 13.40 -6.28 -5.44
C ARG A 66 13.17 -7.62 -6.12
N LEU A 67 12.00 -7.82 -6.74
CA LEU A 67 11.72 -9.04 -7.50
C LEU A 67 12.64 -9.16 -8.71
N PHE A 68 12.79 -8.07 -9.47
CA PHE A 68 13.68 -8.02 -10.63
C PHE A 68 15.15 -8.21 -10.25
N ALA A 69 15.62 -7.52 -9.20
CA ALA A 69 16.99 -7.67 -8.70
C ALA A 69 17.29 -9.11 -8.22
N ALA A 70 16.27 -9.80 -7.70
CA ALA A 70 16.37 -11.21 -7.30
C ALA A 70 16.18 -12.20 -8.47
N GLY A 71 16.05 -11.72 -9.71
CA GLY A 71 15.84 -12.56 -10.89
C GLY A 71 14.47 -13.26 -10.93
N ARG A 72 13.50 -12.84 -10.10
CA ARG A 72 12.15 -13.43 -10.07
C ARG A 72 11.29 -12.82 -11.17
N THR A 73 11.15 -13.53 -12.28
CA THR A 73 10.43 -13.06 -13.49
C THR A 73 9.09 -13.76 -13.74
N ARG A 74 8.66 -14.72 -12.90
CA ARG A 74 7.48 -15.55 -13.18
C ARG A 74 6.66 -15.78 -11.92
N LYS A 75 5.44 -15.24 -11.95
CA LYS A 75 4.41 -15.27 -10.90
C LYS A 75 4.86 -14.70 -9.56
N ILE A 76 4.16 -13.67 -9.12
CA ILE A 76 4.17 -13.29 -7.71
C ILE A 76 3.29 -14.34 -6.99
N ASP A 77 3.79 -15.56 -6.81
CA ASP A 77 3.02 -16.61 -6.11
C ASP A 77 3.21 -16.40 -4.60
N TRP A 78 2.30 -15.65 -3.96
CA TRP A 78 2.13 -15.70 -2.50
C TRP A 78 0.67 -16.02 -2.15
N SER A 79 0.32 -17.31 -2.18
CA SER A 79 -0.70 -17.96 -1.33
C SER A 79 -0.90 -19.44 -1.71
N PRO A 80 -1.21 -20.35 -0.77
CA PRO A 80 -1.64 -21.73 -1.06
C PRO A 80 -2.88 -21.84 -1.97
N SER A 81 -3.62 -20.74 -2.18
CA SER A 81 -4.81 -20.68 -3.02
C SER A 81 -4.59 -20.15 -4.45
N GLY A 82 -3.36 -19.80 -4.84
CA GLY A 82 -2.99 -19.65 -6.26
C GLY A 82 -3.52 -18.43 -7.03
N THR A 83 -4.07 -17.39 -6.38
CA THR A 83 -4.75 -16.30 -7.12
C THR A 83 -4.23 -14.88 -6.85
N PHE A 84 -3.12 -14.67 -6.14
CA PHE A 84 -2.74 -13.28 -5.80
C PHE A 84 -1.25 -12.99 -5.93
N GLY A 85 -0.93 -12.23 -6.99
CA GLY A 85 0.38 -11.70 -7.24
C GLY A 85 0.52 -10.22 -6.97
N ASN A 86 0.93 -9.86 -5.74
CA ASN A 86 1.12 -8.48 -5.34
C ASN A 86 2.56 -8.01 -5.42
N ALA A 87 2.81 -7.00 -6.25
CA ALA A 87 4.06 -6.25 -6.21
C ALA A 87 3.77 -4.77 -6.07
N MET A 88 4.66 -4.08 -5.36
CA MET A 88 4.59 -2.64 -5.21
C MET A 88 5.52 -1.95 -6.22
N CYS A 89 5.04 -0.88 -6.85
CA CYS A 89 5.83 -0.01 -7.73
C CYS A 89 5.97 1.37 -7.08
N GLN A 90 7.21 1.82 -6.91
CA GLN A 90 7.48 3.13 -6.33
C GLN A 90 7.25 4.21 -7.39
N ILE A 91 6.41 5.20 -7.08
CA ILE A 91 6.20 6.37 -7.91
C ILE A 91 7.06 7.50 -7.37
N CYS A 92 8.06 7.95 -8.15
CA CYS A 92 8.96 9.03 -7.71
C CYS A 92 8.59 10.40 -8.30
N CYS A 93 7.60 10.50 -9.19
CA CYS A 93 7.33 11.76 -9.90
C CYS A 93 5.85 12.15 -9.93
N TYR A 94 5.59 13.42 -9.62
CA TYR A 94 4.26 14.05 -9.67
C TYR A 94 3.51 13.76 -10.98
N LYS A 95 4.21 13.81 -12.13
CA LYS A 95 3.62 13.50 -13.44
C LYS A 95 3.00 12.10 -13.50
N LYS A 96 3.65 11.11 -12.87
CA LYS A 96 3.14 9.73 -12.82
C LYS A 96 1.97 9.60 -11.85
N CYS A 97 1.99 10.34 -10.73
CA CYS A 97 0.82 10.48 -9.85
C CYS A 97 -0.41 10.94 -10.64
N MET A 98 -0.26 12.07 -11.35
CA MET A 98 -1.35 12.66 -12.12
C MET A 98 -1.82 11.76 -13.25
N SER A 99 -0.90 11.02 -13.88
CA SER A 99 -1.28 10.02 -14.88
C SER A 99 -2.15 8.90 -14.28
N LEU A 100 -1.84 8.42 -13.07
CA LEU A 100 -2.63 7.39 -12.40
C LEU A 100 -3.96 7.93 -11.90
N TYR A 101 -3.97 9.14 -11.34
CA TYR A 101 -5.21 9.82 -10.95
C TYR A 101 -6.14 10.02 -12.15
N ARG A 102 -5.62 10.48 -13.30
CA ARG A 102 -6.43 10.60 -14.52
C ARG A 102 -6.93 9.24 -15.00
N ALA A 103 -6.08 8.20 -14.95
CA ALA A 103 -6.48 6.86 -15.31
C ALA A 103 -7.59 6.30 -14.40
N SER A 104 -7.57 6.59 -13.10
CA SER A 104 -8.63 6.17 -12.17
C SER A 104 -9.97 6.86 -12.44
N LYS A 105 -9.96 8.06 -13.06
CA LYS A 105 -11.19 8.72 -13.50
C LYS A 105 -11.73 8.16 -14.83
N ILE A 106 -10.85 7.65 -15.68
CA ILE A 106 -11.23 7.05 -16.97
C ILE A 106 -11.74 5.62 -16.80
N ASP A 107 -11.05 4.82 -15.96
CA ASP A 107 -11.36 3.40 -15.76
C ASP A 107 -11.17 3.02 -14.27
N PRO A 108 -12.17 3.32 -13.42
CA PRO A 108 -12.11 3.02 -11.99
C PRO A 108 -12.10 1.51 -11.68
N GLY A 109 -12.52 0.66 -12.64
CA GLY A 109 -12.42 -0.80 -12.50
C GLY A 109 -10.99 -1.32 -12.65
N ARG A 110 -10.09 -0.53 -13.25
CA ARG A 110 -8.69 -0.89 -13.48
C ARG A 110 -7.70 -0.13 -12.60
N VAL A 111 -8.05 1.07 -12.16
CA VAL A 111 -7.20 1.89 -11.29
C VAL A 111 -8.01 2.45 -10.13
N LEU A 112 -7.74 1.97 -8.92
CA LEU A 112 -8.20 2.59 -7.68
C LEU A 112 -7.16 3.60 -7.20
N PHE A 113 -7.58 4.86 -7.00
CA PHE A 113 -6.73 5.92 -6.48
C PHE A 113 -7.19 6.30 -5.07
N LEU A 114 -6.28 6.23 -4.10
CA LEU A 114 -6.53 6.51 -2.69
C LEU A 114 -5.60 7.63 -2.20
N LYS A 115 -6.13 8.57 -1.40
CA LYS A 115 -5.33 9.55 -0.66
C LYS A 115 -5.13 9.07 0.77
N TYR A 116 -3.92 9.24 1.29
CA TYR A 116 -3.55 8.71 2.61
C TYR A 116 -4.44 9.27 3.73
N GLU A 117 -4.77 10.55 3.65
CA GLU A 117 -5.59 11.29 4.60
C GLU A 117 -7.05 10.80 4.59
N GLU A 118 -7.57 10.40 3.42
CA GLU A 118 -8.89 9.80 3.30
C GLU A 118 -8.91 8.38 3.90
N VAL A 119 -7.83 7.61 3.70
CA VAL A 119 -7.69 6.29 4.34
C VAL A 119 -7.60 6.42 5.86
N LEU A 120 -6.92 7.45 6.39
CA LEU A 120 -6.87 7.73 7.82
C LEU A 120 -8.24 8.11 8.38
N ARG A 121 -8.99 8.94 7.65
CA ARG A 121 -10.30 9.43 8.07
C ARG A 121 -11.37 8.34 8.08
N ASP A 122 -11.39 7.47 7.06
CA ASP A 122 -12.35 6.38 6.95
C ASP A 122 -11.70 5.09 6.41
N PRO A 123 -10.97 4.36 7.26
CA PRO A 123 -10.34 3.12 6.86
C PRO A 123 -11.36 2.02 6.54
N VAL A 124 -12.55 2.09 7.14
CA VAL A 124 -13.62 1.11 6.96
C VAL A 124 -14.16 1.19 5.52
N ASN A 125 -14.51 2.38 5.05
CA ASN A 125 -14.94 2.55 3.66
C ASN A 125 -13.82 2.22 2.67
N THR A 126 -12.58 2.62 2.96
CA THR A 126 -11.43 2.28 2.12
C THR A 126 -11.28 0.76 1.93
N ILE A 127 -11.45 -0.02 3.00
CA ILE A 127 -11.37 -1.48 2.93
C ILE A 127 -12.49 -2.05 2.04
N ARG A 128 -13.70 -1.49 2.11
CA ARG A 128 -14.82 -1.90 1.24
C ARG A 128 -14.57 -1.58 -0.22
N GLU A 129 -14.10 -0.36 -0.52
CA GLU A 129 -13.72 0.05 -1.88
C GLU A 129 -12.62 -0.85 -2.43
N LEU A 130 -11.60 -1.16 -1.62
CA LEU A 130 -10.53 -2.07 -2.01
C LEU A 130 -11.05 -3.48 -2.29
N ALA A 131 -11.92 -4.00 -1.43
CA ALA A 131 -12.54 -5.32 -1.58
C ALA A 131 -13.38 -5.40 -2.87
N GLN A 132 -14.16 -4.36 -3.17
CA GLN A 132 -14.90 -4.25 -4.42
C GLN A 132 -13.97 -4.19 -5.63
N PHE A 133 -12.92 -3.37 -5.57
CA PHE A 133 -11.95 -3.20 -6.65
C PHE A 133 -11.23 -4.50 -7.01
N VAL A 134 -10.85 -5.32 -6.01
CA VAL A 134 -10.21 -6.62 -6.25
C VAL A 134 -11.22 -7.73 -6.62
N GLY A 135 -12.49 -7.39 -6.86
CA GLY A 135 -13.53 -8.33 -7.27
C GLY A 135 -14.02 -9.25 -6.14
N GLN A 136 -13.78 -8.89 -4.88
CA GLN A 136 -14.17 -9.65 -3.70
C GLN A 136 -14.88 -8.74 -2.70
N PRO A 137 -16.09 -8.23 -2.98
CA PRO A 137 -16.85 -7.43 -2.02
C PRO A 137 -17.15 -8.23 -0.75
N PHE A 138 -17.39 -7.52 0.36
CA PHE A 138 -17.86 -8.12 1.60
C PHE A 138 -19.31 -8.59 1.44
N SER A 139 -19.59 -9.77 1.97
CA SER A 139 -20.95 -10.30 2.11
C SER A 139 -21.62 -9.76 3.37
N ASP A 140 -22.96 -9.78 3.42
CA ASP A 140 -23.73 -9.38 4.60
C ASP A 140 -23.27 -10.17 5.85
N THR A 141 -22.97 -11.46 5.69
CA THR A 141 -22.43 -12.29 6.78
C THR A 141 -21.05 -11.85 7.27
N GLU A 142 -20.18 -11.34 6.38
CA GLU A 142 -18.86 -10.80 6.79
C GLU A 142 -19.02 -9.44 7.49
N GLU A 143 -19.97 -8.63 7.05
CA GLU A 143 -20.30 -7.33 7.66
C GLU A 143 -20.92 -7.52 9.05
N GLU A 144 -21.91 -8.41 9.20
CA GLU A 144 -22.54 -8.77 10.47
C GLU A 144 -21.54 -9.39 11.45
N ALA A 145 -20.61 -10.21 10.96
CA ALA A 145 -19.53 -10.78 11.78
C ALA A 145 -18.45 -9.75 12.17
N GLY A 146 -18.54 -8.51 11.69
CA GLY A 146 -17.61 -7.44 12.03
C GLY A 146 -16.21 -7.61 11.42
N ILE A 147 -16.07 -8.38 10.33
CA ILE A 147 -14.76 -8.69 9.72
C ILE A 147 -14.03 -7.41 9.30
N VAL A 148 -14.74 -6.41 8.79
CA VAL A 148 -14.14 -5.13 8.38
C VAL A 148 -13.49 -4.41 9.57
N ALA A 149 -14.18 -4.37 10.72
CA ALA A 149 -13.66 -3.75 11.94
C ALA A 149 -12.42 -4.52 12.47
N GLU A 150 -12.43 -5.84 12.38
CA GLU A 150 -11.29 -6.67 12.78
C GLU A 150 -10.08 -6.51 11.84
N ILE A 151 -10.30 -6.27 10.53
CA ILE A 151 -9.24 -5.89 9.60
C ILE A 151 -8.63 -4.54 10.00
N VAL A 152 -9.45 -3.52 10.28
CA VAL A 152 -8.97 -2.20 10.73
C VAL A 152 -8.13 -2.34 12.00
N LYS A 153 -8.62 -3.11 12.98
CA LYS A 153 -7.93 -3.37 14.24
C LYS A 153 -6.59 -4.09 14.01
N LEU A 154 -6.58 -5.13 13.18
CA LEU A 154 -5.37 -5.89 12.83
C LEU A 154 -4.32 -4.99 12.17
N CYS A 155 -4.75 -4.11 11.27
CA CYS A 155 -3.90 -3.19 10.51
C CYS A 155 -3.60 -1.88 11.24
N SER A 156 -4.12 -1.67 12.46
CA SER A 156 -3.82 -0.46 13.24
C SER A 156 -2.32 -0.32 13.49
N LEU A 157 -1.84 0.93 13.58
CA LEU A 157 -0.43 1.21 13.81
C LEU A 157 0.09 0.52 15.08
N GLU A 158 -0.69 0.57 16.16
CA GLU A 158 -0.37 -0.07 17.43
C GLU A 158 -0.24 -1.60 17.27
N SER A 159 -1.24 -2.25 16.65
CA SER A 159 -1.22 -3.70 16.40
C SER A 159 0.00 -4.09 15.59
N LEU A 160 0.22 -3.46 14.42
CA LEU A 160 1.35 -3.79 13.56
C LEU A 160 2.69 -3.55 14.27
N ARG A 161 2.88 -2.40 14.92
CA ARG A 161 4.12 -2.07 15.63
C ARG A 161 4.42 -3.04 16.77
N SER A 162 3.39 -3.58 17.43
CA SER A 162 3.56 -4.49 18.56
C SER A 162 4.12 -5.87 18.18
N GLN A 163 3.91 -6.30 16.93
CA GLN A 163 4.23 -7.64 16.45
C GLN A 163 5.75 -7.87 16.30
N LYS A 164 6.20 -9.08 16.68
CA LYS A 164 7.62 -9.47 16.62
C LYS A 164 8.23 -9.30 15.22
N ALA A 165 7.51 -9.73 14.18
CA ALA A 165 7.94 -9.62 12.79
C ALA A 165 8.16 -8.17 12.31
N ASN A 166 7.58 -7.19 13.01
CA ASN A 166 7.71 -5.77 12.71
C ASN A 166 8.77 -5.07 13.56
N LYS A 167 9.22 -5.70 14.66
CA LYS A 167 10.33 -5.22 15.50
C LYS A 167 11.68 -5.78 15.07
N GLU A 168 11.68 -7.01 14.57
CA GLU A 168 12.86 -7.76 14.18
C GLU A 168 12.92 -7.93 12.66
N GLY A 169 14.12 -7.79 12.10
CA GLY A 169 14.36 -7.98 10.67
C GLY A 169 14.84 -6.72 9.96
N ILE A 170 15.32 -6.92 8.73
CA ILE A 170 15.88 -5.87 7.89
C ILE A 170 15.40 -6.09 6.47
N GLN A 171 15.00 -5.00 5.80
CA GLN A 171 14.50 -5.04 4.46
C GLN A 171 15.13 -3.97 3.56
N GLY A 172 15.34 -4.28 2.28
CA GLY A 172 15.90 -3.36 1.30
C GLY A 172 16.63 -4.07 0.16
N VAL A 173 16.79 -3.37 -0.96
CA VAL A 173 17.61 -3.84 -2.10
C VAL A 173 18.99 -3.20 -2.03
N TYR A 174 19.05 -1.89 -2.24
CA TYR A 174 20.28 -1.11 -2.20
C TYR A 174 20.56 -0.52 -0.83
N ILE A 175 19.51 -0.03 -0.15
CA ILE A 175 19.57 0.50 1.20
C ILE A 175 18.70 -0.37 2.10
N LYS A 176 19.30 -0.86 3.18
CA LYS A 176 18.66 -1.73 4.16
C LYS A 176 18.09 -0.91 5.31
N PHE A 177 16.84 -1.17 5.66
CA PHE A 177 16.11 -0.53 6.76
C PHE A 177 15.67 -1.61 7.77
N SER A 178 15.80 -1.32 9.06
CA SER A 178 15.21 -2.16 10.11
C SER A 178 13.69 -2.14 10.01
N HIS A 179 13.02 -3.26 10.30
CA HIS A 179 11.55 -3.34 10.26
C HIS A 179 10.87 -2.31 11.18
N ASP A 180 11.43 -2.05 12.37
CA ASP A 180 10.86 -1.09 13.32
C ASP A 180 10.86 0.35 12.75
N SER A 181 11.81 0.68 11.87
CA SER A 181 11.92 2.02 11.28
C SER A 181 10.73 2.40 10.37
N TYR A 182 9.91 1.42 9.96
CA TYR A 182 8.70 1.66 9.19
C TYR A 182 7.52 2.16 10.05
N PHE A 183 7.58 2.02 11.37
CA PHE A 183 6.49 2.32 12.31
C PHE A 183 6.83 3.52 13.19
N ARG A 184 6.64 4.74 12.64
CA ARG A 184 6.88 6.02 13.35
C ARG A 184 5.67 6.44 14.20
N LYS A 185 5.19 7.69 14.06
CA LYS A 185 4.02 8.22 14.78
C LYS A 185 2.70 7.96 14.06
N GLY A 186 2.71 7.91 12.72
CA GLY A 186 1.49 7.72 11.91
C GLY A 186 0.43 8.80 12.08
N VAL A 187 0.83 10.04 12.36
CA VAL A 187 -0.06 11.21 12.53
C VAL A 187 0.10 12.15 11.33
N GLU A 188 -1.00 12.74 10.88
CA GLU A 188 -1.01 13.80 9.84
C GLU A 188 -0.29 15.07 10.34
N GLU A 189 0.21 15.87 9.39
CA GLU A 189 0.81 17.19 9.65
C GLU A 189 1.99 17.25 10.66
N ASP A 190 2.54 16.13 11.13
CA ASP A 190 3.65 16.11 12.09
C ASP A 190 4.88 16.86 11.54
N TRP A 191 4.97 17.07 10.22
CA TRP A 191 6.02 17.85 9.58
C TRP A 191 6.11 19.29 10.12
N ARG A 192 4.97 19.93 10.46
CA ARG A 192 4.95 21.28 11.03
C ARG A 192 5.68 21.34 12.39
N ASN A 193 5.75 20.22 13.11
CA ASN A 193 6.42 20.11 14.40
C ASN A 193 7.95 19.90 14.29
N HIS A 194 8.47 19.63 13.10
CA HIS A 194 9.90 19.35 12.87
C HIS A 194 10.58 20.38 11.96
N MET A 195 9.85 21.38 11.48
CA MET A 195 10.37 22.42 10.58
C MET A 195 10.64 23.72 11.35
N THR A 196 11.70 24.42 10.95
CA THR A 196 11.88 25.82 11.36
C THR A 196 10.81 26.69 10.70
N PRO A 197 10.55 27.91 11.21
CA PRO A 197 9.59 28.83 10.59
C PRO A 197 9.85 29.05 9.09
N GLU A 198 11.11 29.16 8.69
CA GLU A 198 11.51 29.36 7.28
C GLU A 198 11.24 28.12 6.41
N MET A 199 11.48 26.93 6.96
CA MET A 199 11.15 25.67 6.27
C MET A 199 9.63 25.48 6.16
N ALA A 200 8.88 25.92 7.16
CA ALA A 200 7.42 25.87 7.11
C ALA A 200 6.85 26.84 6.08
N GLU A 201 7.38 28.06 5.99
CA GLU A 201 7.03 29.02 4.94
C GLU A 201 7.35 28.46 3.54
N MET A 202 8.52 27.83 3.37
CA MET A 202 8.87 27.12 2.14
C MET A 202 7.89 25.98 1.83
N GLY A 203 7.41 25.26 2.86
CA GLY A 203 6.38 24.24 2.72
C GLY A 203 5.07 24.80 2.17
N GLU A 204 4.59 25.90 2.72
CA GLU A 204 3.38 26.59 2.23
C GLU A 204 3.56 27.11 0.80
N HIS A 205 4.78 27.55 0.42
CA HIS A 205 5.09 27.92 -0.96
C HIS A 205 5.02 26.71 -1.91
N LEU A 206 5.56 25.55 -1.50
CA LEU A 206 5.45 24.31 -2.27
C LEU A 206 3.99 23.88 -2.42
N ASP A 207 3.18 24.00 -1.37
CA ASP A 207 1.75 23.71 -1.43
C ASP A 207 1.04 24.61 -2.44
N SER A 208 1.40 25.90 -2.49
CA SER A 208 0.87 26.81 -3.52
C SER A 208 1.22 26.36 -4.93
N ILE A 209 2.46 25.95 -5.19
CA ILE A 209 2.89 25.44 -6.51
C ILE A 209 2.12 24.16 -6.86
N ILE A 210 1.90 23.29 -5.87
CA ILE A 210 1.16 22.04 -6.09
C ILE A 210 -0.30 22.35 -6.42
N ARG A 211 -0.96 23.25 -5.68
CA ARG A 211 -2.34 23.68 -5.96
C ARG A 211 -2.48 24.25 -7.36
N GLU A 212 -1.56 25.11 -7.80
CA GLU A 212 -1.55 25.64 -9.16
C GLU A 212 -1.44 24.52 -10.21
N LYS A 213 -0.54 23.55 -10.01
CA LYS A 213 -0.39 22.42 -10.93
C LYS A 213 -1.59 21.47 -10.93
N LEU A 214 -2.31 21.38 -9.82
CA LEU A 214 -3.51 20.58 -9.66
C LEU A 214 -4.77 21.29 -10.15
N ASP A 215 -4.69 22.58 -10.44
CA ASP A 215 -5.85 23.35 -10.89
C ASP A 215 -6.48 22.73 -12.16
N GLY A 216 -7.80 22.72 -12.19
CA GLY A 216 -8.59 22.06 -13.24
C GLY A 216 -8.48 20.53 -13.31
N SER A 217 -7.66 19.87 -12.47
CA SER A 217 -7.53 18.40 -12.48
C SER A 217 -8.61 17.68 -11.67
N GLY A 218 -9.24 18.37 -10.71
CA GLY A 218 -10.18 17.78 -9.75
C GLY A 218 -9.52 17.03 -8.58
N LEU A 219 -8.18 16.97 -8.52
CA LEU A 219 -7.44 16.47 -7.36
C LEU A 219 -7.08 17.64 -6.44
N THR A 220 -7.38 17.51 -5.15
CA THR A 220 -7.06 18.50 -4.12
C THR A 220 -6.09 17.94 -3.10
N ILE A 221 -5.24 18.84 -2.56
CA ILE A 221 -4.37 18.60 -1.41
C ILE A 221 -4.85 19.43 -0.22
#